data_AF-A0A952NIY2-F1
#
_entry.id   AF-A0A952NIY2-F1
#
_cell.length_a   1.000
_cell.length_b   1.000
_cell.length_c   1.000
_cell.angle_alpha   90.00
_cell.angle_beta   90.00
_cell.angle_gamma   90.00
#
_symmetry.space_group_name_H-M   'P 1'
#
loop_
_entity.id
_entity.type
_entity.pdbx_description
1 polymer ?
#
loop_
_entity_poly.entity_id
_entity_poly.type
_entity_poly.pdbx_seq_one_letter_code
_entity_poly.pdbx_strand_id
1 'polypeptide(L)'
;MPHIRLRSMTHEQAQNLSQTAVPELARLVQSPEDHFTVELIATTHFRQGQLATAAPFVEVLWFARAQDVQNQAAELLTEKIRALTQAEDIVVVFHELKRNAYYENGQHF
;
A
#
# COMPACT_ATOMS: atom_id res chain seq x y z
N MET A 1 7.53 1.62 9.45
CA MET A 1 7.10 0.26 9.11
C MET A 1 5.60 0.21 8.84
N PRO A 2 5.14 0.95 7.83
CA PRO A 2 4.28 0.30 6.84
C PRO A 2 5.03 0.09 5.52
N HIS A 3 4.95 -1.13 4.98
CA HIS A 3 5.39 -1.45 3.63
C HIS A 3 4.16 -1.48 2.73
N ILE A 4 4.18 -0.66 1.69
CA ILE A 4 3.10 -0.56 0.71
C ILE A 4 3.55 -1.28 -0.55
N ARG A 5 2.85 -2.34 -0.93
CA ARG A 5 3.11 -3.09 -2.16
C ARG A 5 1.98 -2.89 -3.13
N LEU A 6 2.34 -2.50 -4.35
CA LEU A 6 1.43 -2.15 -5.42
C LEU A 6 1.47 -3.22 -6.49
N ARG A 7 0.31 -3.64 -6.98
CA ARG A 7 0.16 -4.52 -8.15
C ARG A 7 -0.79 -3.88 -9.15
N SER A 8 -0.63 -4.25 -10.41
CA SER A 8 -1.50 -3.80 -11.51
C SER A 8 -1.51 -2.26 -11.71
N MET A 9 -0.36 -1.63 -11.47
CA MET A 9 -0.13 -0.19 -11.72
C MET A 9 1.10 0.00 -12.60
N THR A 10 1.19 1.14 -13.30
CA THR A 10 2.40 1.50 -14.05
C THR A 10 3.50 2.03 -13.11
N HIS A 11 4.74 2.06 -13.60
CA HIS A 11 5.87 2.66 -12.88
C HIS A 11 5.61 4.14 -12.54
N GLU A 12 5.06 4.90 -13.48
CA GLU A 12 4.73 6.32 -13.29
C GLU A 12 3.66 6.50 -12.20
N GLN A 13 2.59 5.69 -12.24
CA GLN A 13 1.54 5.72 -11.22
C GLN A 13 2.08 5.35 -9.84
N ALA A 14 2.93 4.34 -9.74
CA ALA A 14 3.56 3.93 -8.49
C ALA A 14 4.47 5.03 -7.93
N GLN A 15 5.29 5.66 -8.78
CA GLN A 15 6.16 6.76 -8.40
C GLN A 15 5.33 7.96 -7.91
N ASN A 16 4.28 8.35 -8.62
CA ASN A 16 3.41 9.44 -8.21
C ASN A 16 2.69 9.13 -6.87
N LEU A 17 2.20 7.90 -6.72
CA LEU A 17 1.57 7.45 -5.48
C LEU A 17 2.55 7.54 -4.30
N SER A 18 3.80 7.09 -4.48
CA SER A 18 4.81 7.19 -3.42
C SER A 18 5.09 8.62 -2.97
N GLN A 19 5.03 9.59 -3.90
CA GLN A 19 5.25 10.99 -3.60
C GLN A 19 4.05 11.64 -2.90
N THR A 20 2.83 11.24 -3.29
CA THR A 20 1.61 11.94 -2.87
C THR A 20 0.88 11.29 -1.70
N ALA A 21 1.01 9.97 -1.49
CA ALA A 21 0.32 9.25 -0.43
C ALA A 21 1.14 9.20 0.87
N VAL A 22 2.46 9.06 0.79
CA VAL A 22 3.33 8.89 1.97
C VAL A 22 3.23 10.05 2.97
N PRO A 23 3.30 11.34 2.57
CA PRO A 23 3.22 12.45 3.52
C PRO A 23 1.87 12.56 4.25
N GLU A 24 0.79 12.12 3.60
CA GLU A 24 -0.56 12.13 4.19
C GLU A 24 -0.75 10.93 5.13
N LEU A 25 -0.31 9.74 4.71
CA LEU A 25 -0.34 8.54 5.55
C LEU A 25 0.54 8.71 6.79
N ALA A 26 1.73 9.31 6.65
CA ALA A 26 2.65 9.58 7.75
C ALA A 26 2.00 10.45 8.84
N ARG A 27 1.31 11.53 8.43
CA ARG A 27 0.53 12.38 9.33
C ARG A 27 -0.62 11.62 9.99
N LEU A 28 -1.37 10.84 9.21
CA LEU A 28 -2.51 10.06 9.70
C LEU A 28 -2.10 9.02 10.75
N VAL A 29 -1.03 8.26 10.51
CA VAL A 29 -0.59 7.17 11.40
C VAL A 29 0.42 7.61 12.46
N GLN A 30 0.73 8.91 12.49
CA GLN A 30 1.70 9.55 13.39
C GLN A 30 3.07 8.85 13.36
N SER A 31 3.58 8.59 12.15
CA SER A 31 4.88 7.97 11.93
C SER A 31 5.71 8.87 11.00
N PRO A 32 7.04 8.95 11.19
CA PRO A 32 7.95 9.53 10.21
C PRO A 32 7.73 8.99 8.78
N GLU A 33 7.99 9.81 7.76
CA GLU A 33 7.85 9.41 6.35
C GLU A 33 8.91 8.39 5.92
N ASP A 34 10.12 8.48 6.45
CA ASP A 34 11.23 7.55 6.18
C ASP A 34 10.98 6.11 6.68
N HIS A 35 9.97 5.93 7.53
CA HIS A 35 9.48 4.63 7.96
C HIS A 35 8.60 3.93 6.90
N PHE A 36 8.21 4.62 5.82
CA PHE A 36 7.40 4.04 4.76
C PHE A 36 8.29 3.47 3.65
N THR A 37 7.85 2.37 3.07
CA THR A 37 8.41 1.86 1.82
C THR A 37 7.29 1.66 0.82
N VAL A 38 7.56 1.90 -0.46
CA VAL A 38 6.61 1.69 -1.55
C VAL A 38 7.29 0.85 -2.64
N GLU A 39 6.69 -0.29 -2.95
CA GLU A 39 7.23 -1.26 -3.91
C GLU A 39 6.19 -1.50 -5.03
N LEU A 40 6.62 -1.44 -6.29
CA LEU A 40 5.82 -1.94 -7.41
C LEU A 40 6.19 -3.39 -7.69
N ILE A 41 5.24 -4.31 -7.50
CA ILE A 41 5.46 -5.74 -7.70
C ILE A 41 5.07 -6.11 -9.14
N ALA A 42 6.07 -6.51 -9.92
CA ALA A 42 5.87 -7.01 -11.27
C ALA A 42 5.11 -8.34 -11.25
N THR A 43 3.85 -8.30 -11.69
CA THR A 43 2.95 -9.45 -11.74
C THR A 43 2.27 -9.52 -13.10
N THR A 44 1.91 -10.73 -13.53
CA THR A 44 1.13 -10.97 -14.74
C THR A 44 -0.20 -11.61 -14.35
N HIS A 45 -1.30 -11.01 -14.77
CA HIS A 45 -2.63 -11.47 -14.42
C HIS A 45 -3.24 -12.29 -15.55
N PHE A 46 -3.92 -13.36 -15.17
CA PHE A 46 -4.66 -14.21 -16.09
C PHE A 46 -6.11 -14.36 -15.62
N ARG A 47 -7.06 -14.36 -16.55
CA ARG A 47 -8.46 -14.66 -16.30
C ARG A 47 -8.94 -15.65 -17.35
N GLN A 48 -9.53 -16.77 -16.92
CA GLN A 48 -10.01 -17.84 -17.80
C GLN A 48 -8.95 -18.32 -18.81
N GLY A 49 -7.69 -18.45 -18.35
CA GLY A 49 -6.57 -18.92 -19.18
C GLY A 49 -5.98 -17.88 -20.15
N GLN A 50 -6.47 -16.63 -20.13
CA GLN A 50 -6.00 -15.55 -21.00
C GLN A 50 -5.32 -14.45 -20.20
N LEU A 51 -4.35 -13.76 -20.83
CA LEU A 51 -3.76 -12.55 -20.27
C LEU A 51 -4.89 -11.54 -19.99
N ALA A 52 -4.89 -10.98 -18.79
CA ALA A 52 -5.93 -10.06 -18.35
C ALA A 52 -5.32 -8.83 -17.69
N THR A 53 -6.04 -7.72 -17.76
CA THR A 53 -5.82 -6.59 -16.86
C THR A 53 -6.48 -6.89 -15.52
N ALA A 54 -5.90 -6.37 -14.44
CA ALA A 54 -6.45 -6.48 -13.10
C ALA A 54 -6.61 -5.10 -12.49
N ALA A 55 -7.56 -4.98 -11.56
CA ALA A 55 -7.74 -3.79 -10.75
C ALA A 55 -6.49 -3.53 -9.89
N PRO A 56 -6.15 -2.26 -9.61
CA PRO A 56 -5.11 -1.92 -8.65
C PRO A 56 -5.33 -2.66 -7.32
N PHE A 57 -4.26 -3.31 -6.86
CA PHE A 57 -4.28 -4.09 -5.63
C PHE A 57 -3.12 -3.65 -4.75
N VAL A 58 -3.44 -3.23 -3.53
CA VAL A 58 -2.48 -2.70 -2.57
C VAL A 58 -2.46 -3.55 -1.31
N GLU A 59 -1.26 -3.97 -0.92
CA GLU A 59 -1.01 -4.60 0.37
C GLU A 59 -0.29 -3.60 1.27
N VAL A 60 -0.78 -3.43 2.50
CA VAL A 60 -0.17 -2.59 3.53
C VAL A 60 0.27 -3.49 4.68
N LEU A 61 1.57 -3.78 4.75
CA LEU A 61 2.16 -4.57 5.82
C LEU A 61 2.60 -3.62 6.94
N TRP A 62 1.97 -3.68 8.11
CA TRP A 62 2.21 -2.68 9.15
C TRP A 62 2.03 -3.24 10.57
N PHE A 63 2.50 -2.53 11.58
CA PHE A 63 2.00 -2.77 12.94
C PHE A 63 0.58 -2.22 13.05
N ALA A 64 -0.33 -3.02 13.61
CA ALA A 64 -1.73 -2.66 13.76
C ALA A 64 -1.92 -1.25 14.34
N ARG A 65 -2.98 -0.57 13.88
CA ARG A 65 -3.47 0.71 14.41
C ARG A 65 -4.91 0.55 14.83
N ALA A 66 -5.49 1.57 15.46
CA ALA A 66 -6.91 1.60 15.71
C ALA A 66 -7.70 1.50 14.37
N GLN A 67 -8.86 0.86 14.42
CA GLN A 67 -9.63 0.53 13.21
C GLN A 67 -10.03 1.76 12.40
N ASP A 68 -10.35 2.87 13.07
CA ASP A 68 -10.67 4.15 12.46
C ASP A 68 -9.49 4.73 11.66
N VAL A 69 -8.26 4.58 12.16
CA VAL A 69 -7.03 4.98 11.45
C VAL A 69 -6.80 4.07 10.23
N GLN A 70 -7.06 2.76 10.36
CA GLN A 70 -6.98 1.83 9.23
C GLN A 70 -7.99 2.16 8.13
N ASN A 71 -9.22 2.51 8.51
CA ASN A 71 -10.27 2.89 7.56
C ASN A 71 -9.87 4.16 6.80
N GLN A 72 -9.42 5.20 7.51
CA GLN A 72 -8.94 6.45 6.89
C GLN A 72 -7.75 6.20 5.96
N ALA A 73 -6.83 5.29 6.32
CA ALA A 73 -5.70 4.95 5.47
C ALA A 73 -6.15 4.24 4.19
N ALA A 74 -7.14 3.34 4.30
CA ALA A 74 -7.75 2.65 3.16
C ALA A 74 -8.46 3.63 2.21
N GLU A 75 -9.24 4.56 2.75
CA GLU A 75 -9.93 5.62 2.01
C GLU A 75 -8.93 6.50 1.26
N LEU A 76 -7.93 7.03 1.97
CA LEU A 76 -6.88 7.86 1.39
C LEU A 76 -6.14 7.18 0.22
N LEU A 77 -5.71 5.92 0.43
CA LEU A 77 -5.06 5.14 -0.64
C LEU A 77 -6.00 4.94 -1.83
N THR A 78 -7.25 4.61 -1.58
CA THR A 78 -8.26 4.39 -2.63
C THR A 78 -8.48 5.66 -3.47
N GLU A 79 -8.63 6.82 -2.82
CA GLU A 79 -8.80 8.11 -3.49
C GLU A 79 -7.59 8.47 -4.37
N LYS A 80 -6.38 8.35 -3.82
CA LYS A 80 -5.13 8.62 -4.55
C LYS A 80 -4.98 7.70 -5.77
N ILE A 81 -5.22 6.41 -5.59
CA ILE A 81 -5.11 5.42 -6.68
C ILE A 81 -6.18 5.67 -7.74
N ARG A 82 -7.41 5.99 -7.34
CA ARG A 82 -8.49 6.30 -8.28
C ARG A 82 -8.17 7.52 -9.13
N ALA A 83 -7.59 8.56 -8.55
CA ALA A 83 -7.16 9.74 -9.29
C ALA A 83 -6.07 9.41 -10.34
N LEU A 84 -5.19 8.44 -10.06
CA LEU A 84 -4.07 8.06 -10.94
C LEU A 84 -4.44 7.03 -12.02
N THR A 85 -5.41 6.15 -11.72
CA THR A 85 -5.71 4.97 -12.55
C THR A 85 -7.07 5.05 -13.23
N GLN A 86 -7.98 5.88 -12.70
CA GLN A 86 -9.40 5.90 -13.07
C GLN A 86 -10.10 4.53 -12.92
N ALA A 87 -9.51 3.61 -12.15
CA ALA A 87 -10.07 2.29 -11.93
C ALA A 87 -11.36 2.38 -11.11
N GLU A 88 -12.37 1.60 -11.52
CA GLU A 88 -13.63 1.46 -10.81
C GLU A 88 -13.41 0.68 -9.50
N ASP A 89 -12.83 -0.52 -9.61
CA ASP A 89 -12.46 -1.36 -8.49
C ASP A 89 -11.02 -1.09 -8.04
N ILE A 90 -10.83 -0.93 -6.73
CA ILE A 90 -9.51 -0.81 -6.08
C ILE A 90 -9.57 -1.63 -4.82
N VAL A 91 -8.52 -2.43 -4.58
CA VAL A 91 -8.43 -3.27 -3.38
C VAL A 91 -7.28 -2.80 -2.51
N VAL A 92 -7.55 -2.62 -1.22
CA VAL A 92 -6.53 -2.37 -0.19
C VAL A 92 -6.68 -3.44 0.89
N VAL A 93 -5.61 -4.20 1.14
CA VAL A 93 -5.56 -5.24 2.18
C VAL A 93 -4.47 -4.89 3.18
N PHE A 94 -4.80 -4.98 4.47
CA PHE A 94 -3.84 -4.77 5.55
C PHE A 94 -3.35 -6.11 6.08
N HIS A 95 -2.04 -6.21 6.25
CA HIS A 95 -1.37 -7.33 6.91
C HIS A 95 -0.75 -6.83 8.21
N GLU A 96 -1.32 -7.26 9.34
CA GLU A 96 -0.77 -6.95 10.64
C GLU A 96 0.51 -7.75 10.90
N LEU A 97 1.59 -7.03 11.12
CA LEU A 97 2.89 -7.55 11.52
C LEU A 97 2.95 -7.62 13.04
N LYS A 98 3.53 -8.71 13.56
CA LYS A 98 3.84 -8.83 14.98
C LYS A 98 5.17 -8.15 15.26
N ARG A 99 5.16 -7.20 16.20
CA ARG A 99 6.35 -6.43 16.63
C ARG A 99 7.53 -7.32 17.00
N ASN A 100 7.27 -8.35 17.81
CA ASN A 100 8.28 -9.34 18.23
C ASN A 100 8.75 -10.30 17.12
N ALA A 101 8.18 -10.22 15.92
CA ALA A 101 8.58 -10.98 14.75
C ALA A 101 9.10 -10.07 13.61
N TYR A 102 9.21 -8.77 13.85
CA TYR A 102 9.71 -7.79 12.91
C TYR A 102 11.02 -7.22 13.45
N TYR A 103 12.12 -7.48 12.75
CA TYR A 103 13.46 -7.14 13.20
C TYR A 103 14.08 -6.07 12.29
N GLU A 104 14.71 -5.07 12.90
CA GLU A 104 15.55 -4.09 12.25
C GLU A 104 16.93 -4.11 12.90
N ASN A 105 17.98 -4.24 12.10
CA ASN A 105 19.37 -4.40 12.58
C ASN A 105 19.53 -5.51 13.64
N GLY A 106 18.77 -6.60 13.49
CA GLY A 106 18.80 -7.75 14.40
C GLY A 106 18.03 -7.57 15.72
N GLN A 107 17.35 -6.44 15.94
CA GLN A 107 16.52 -6.19 17.12
C GLN A 107 15.05 -6.08 16.74
N HIS A 108 14.15 -6.65 17.54
CA HIS A 108 12.71 -6.57 17.26
C HIS A 108 12.10 -5.26 17.78
N PHE A 109 10.93 -4.92 17.23
CA PHE A 109 10.10 -3.78 17.65
C PHE A 109 9.16 -4.10 18.82
#